data_AF-A0A7L2Q685-F1
#
_entry.id   AF-A0A7L2Q685-F1
#
_cell.length_a   1.000
_cell.length_b   1.000
_cell.length_c   1.000
_cell.angle_alpha   90.00
_cell.angle_beta   90.00
_cell.angle_gamma   90.00
#
_symmetry.space_group_name_H-M   'P 1'
#
loop_
_entity.id
_entity.type
_entity.pdbx_description
1 polymer ?
#
loop_
_entity_poly.entity_id
_entity_poly.type
_entity_poly.pdbx_seq_one_letter_code
_entity_poly.pdbx_strand_id
1 'polypeptide(L)'
;RWKPPVSPLLALCTFLIAEKHAGEKSPWKPYLDVLPKTYTCPACLEPDVINLLPKPLKKKAQEQKVMIQELFRSSKAFFSSLQPLFAESTGTIFNFSALEWAWCTVNTRTIYMKHPHRECFSLEPDVYALAPYLDLLNHSPNVQVKAGFNEQTRSYEIWTNSQCKKYQEVLICYGPHDNQRLLLEYGFVAMDNPHSSVYVSADTLLKYFSPLDKQRKAKVSILKDHDFLENLTFGWEGPSWRLLTALKVLSLAADEL
;
A
#
# COMPACT_ATOMS: atom_id res chain seq x y z
N ARG A 1 28.62 8.90 -2.22
CA ARG A 1 27.26 8.58 -2.70
C ARG A 1 27.16 7.06 -2.81
N TRP A 2 26.15 6.43 -2.21
CA TRP A 2 25.99 4.97 -2.19
C TRP A 2 25.67 4.42 -3.59
N LYS A 3 26.13 3.20 -3.88
CA LYS A 3 25.76 2.44 -5.08
C LYS A 3 25.49 0.97 -4.69
N PRO A 4 24.42 0.34 -5.23
CA PRO A 4 23.44 0.90 -6.18
C PRO A 4 22.52 1.96 -5.54
N PRO A 5 21.88 2.85 -6.32
CA PRO A 5 20.92 3.82 -5.80
C PRO A 5 19.79 3.15 -4.99
N VAL A 6 19.36 3.80 -3.91
CA VAL A 6 18.28 3.30 -3.04
C VAL A 6 16.92 3.68 -3.58
N SER A 7 15.87 2.90 -3.26
CA SER A 7 14.51 3.28 -3.62
C SER A 7 14.02 4.49 -2.80
N PRO A 8 13.13 5.34 -3.34
CA PRO A 8 12.51 6.42 -2.58
C PRO A 8 11.83 5.93 -1.29
N LEU A 9 11.19 4.76 -1.35
CA LEU A 9 10.59 4.10 -0.18
C LEU A 9 11.65 3.78 0.89
N LEU A 10 12.75 3.14 0.51
CA LEU A 10 13.82 2.80 1.45
C LEU A 10 14.46 4.06 2.04
N ALA A 11 14.66 5.10 1.22
CA ALA A 11 15.21 6.37 1.68
C ALA A 11 14.32 7.01 2.75
N LEU A 12 13.00 7.07 2.54
CA LEU A 12 12.05 7.62 3.50
C LEU A 12 11.96 6.76 4.78
N CYS A 13 11.98 5.44 4.66
CA CYS A 13 12.05 4.56 5.83
C CYS A 13 13.33 4.78 6.64
N THR A 14 14.48 4.89 5.97
CA THR A 14 15.78 5.15 6.59
C THR A 14 15.77 6.49 7.33
N PHE A 15 15.19 7.52 6.71
CA PHE A 15 15.01 8.83 7.32
C PHE A 15 14.20 8.76 8.61
N LEU A 16 13.04 8.09 8.59
CA LEU A 16 12.21 7.91 9.79
C LEU A 16 12.95 7.21 10.93
N ILE A 17 13.70 6.15 10.64
CA ILE A 17 14.48 5.40 11.64
C ILE A 17 15.56 6.30 12.24
N ALA A 18 16.30 7.02 11.40
CA ALA A 18 17.39 7.90 11.83
C ALA A 18 16.88 9.05 12.71
N GLU A 19 15.80 9.73 12.29
CA GLU A 19 15.21 10.84 13.04
C GLU A 19 14.59 10.35 14.36
N LYS A 20 13.93 9.19 14.36
CA LYS A 20 13.42 8.58 15.60
C LYS A 20 14.55 8.23 16.57
N HIS A 21 15.67 7.72 16.07
CA HIS A 21 16.85 7.44 16.89
C HIS A 21 17.51 8.72 17.43
N ALA A 22 17.52 9.82 16.67
CA ALA A 22 18.07 11.09 17.11
C ALA A 22 17.32 11.70 18.32
N GLY A 23 16.07 11.30 18.56
CA GLY A 23 15.31 11.67 19.75
C GLY A 23 15.15 13.17 19.90
N GLU A 24 15.52 13.72 21.06
CA GLU A 24 15.46 15.17 21.36
C GLU A 24 16.25 16.05 20.37
N LYS A 25 17.20 15.47 19.63
CA LYS A 25 17.99 16.19 18.62
C LYS A 25 17.28 16.28 17.27
N SER A 26 16.21 15.52 17.06
CA SER A 26 15.45 15.54 15.81
C SER A 26 14.55 16.77 15.75
N PRO A 27 14.63 17.60 14.69
CA PRO A 27 13.66 18.66 14.46
C PRO A 27 12.25 18.09 14.16
N TRP A 28 12.16 16.81 13.79
CA TRP A 28 10.91 16.10 13.52
C TRP A 28 10.31 15.43 14.75
N LYS A 29 10.95 15.52 15.92
CA LYS A 29 10.47 14.91 17.15
C LYS A 29 8.98 15.18 17.44
N PRO A 30 8.45 16.41 17.32
CA PRO A 30 7.02 16.66 17.59
C PRO A 30 6.09 15.85 16.67
N TYR A 31 6.48 15.62 15.42
CA TYR A 31 5.74 14.79 14.50
C TYR A 31 5.93 13.29 14.82
N LEU A 32 7.16 12.86 15.10
CA LEU A 32 7.46 11.48 15.43
C LEU A 32 6.78 11.01 16.73
N ASP A 33 6.61 11.91 17.70
CA ASP A 33 5.94 11.63 18.98
C ASP A 33 4.44 11.33 18.83
N VAL A 34 3.79 11.86 17.79
CA VAL A 34 2.36 11.62 17.52
C VAL A 34 2.12 10.43 16.59
N LEU A 35 3.18 9.86 15.99
CA LEU A 35 3.05 8.66 15.16
C LEU A 35 2.68 7.43 15.99
N PRO A 36 1.92 6.47 15.40
CA PRO A 36 1.64 5.20 16.06
C PRO A 36 2.92 4.46 16.46
N LYS A 37 2.91 3.88 17.66
CA LYS A 37 4.00 3.01 18.13
C LYS A 37 3.91 1.61 17.52
N THR A 38 2.70 1.16 17.22
CA THR A 38 2.37 -0.13 16.63
C THR A 38 1.30 0.05 15.55
N TYR A 39 1.21 -0.94 14.65
CA TYR A 39 0.26 -0.96 13.54
C TYR A 39 -0.51 -2.27 13.52
N THR A 40 -1.72 -2.23 12.98
CA THR A 40 -2.63 -3.38 12.85
C THR A 40 -2.70 -3.93 11.42
N CYS A 41 -1.83 -3.47 10.53
CA CYS A 41 -1.70 -4.02 9.19
C CYS A 41 -1.29 -5.50 9.27
N PRO A 42 -1.79 -6.40 8.40
CA PRO A 42 -1.41 -7.81 8.37
C PRO A 42 0.10 -8.07 8.33
N ALA A 43 0.89 -7.18 7.70
CA ALA A 43 2.35 -7.21 7.77
C ALA A 43 2.89 -7.24 9.20
N CYS A 44 2.24 -6.52 10.10
CA CYS A 44 2.64 -6.28 11.48
C CYS A 44 1.92 -7.29 12.46
N LEU A 45 1.11 -8.26 11.99
CA LEU A 45 0.34 -9.22 12.83
C LEU A 45 1.00 -10.60 13.00
N GLU A 46 0.66 -11.31 14.07
CA GLU A 46 1.14 -12.68 14.32
C GLU A 46 0.61 -13.71 13.29
N PRO A 47 1.37 -14.78 12.98
CA PRO A 47 0.96 -15.81 12.02
C PRO A 47 -0.42 -16.43 12.31
N ASP A 48 -0.75 -16.65 13.59
CA ASP A 48 -2.03 -17.24 13.99
C ASP A 48 -3.22 -16.34 13.64
N VAL A 49 -3.05 -15.02 13.77
CA VAL A 49 -4.08 -14.05 13.36
C VAL A 49 -4.22 -14.03 11.84
N ILE A 50 -3.12 -14.04 11.11
CA ILE A 50 -3.13 -14.11 9.64
C ILE A 50 -3.81 -15.39 9.14
N ASN A 51 -3.67 -16.49 9.87
CA ASN A 51 -4.30 -17.77 9.54
C ASN A 51 -5.84 -17.73 9.62
N LEU A 52 -6.42 -16.77 10.33
CA LEU A 52 -7.87 -16.55 10.39
C LEU A 52 -8.41 -15.77 9.18
N LEU A 53 -7.55 -15.13 8.39
CA LEU A 53 -7.97 -14.33 7.25
C LEU A 53 -8.47 -15.21 6.09
N PRO A 54 -9.42 -14.71 5.27
CA PRO A 54 -9.82 -15.37 4.03
C PRO A 54 -8.62 -15.69 3.14
N LYS A 55 -8.64 -16.84 2.45
CA LYS A 55 -7.49 -17.34 1.65
C LYS A 55 -6.85 -16.28 0.74
N PRO A 56 -7.59 -15.46 -0.04
CA PRO A 56 -6.97 -14.45 -0.90
C PRO A 56 -6.22 -13.38 -0.11
N LEU A 57 -6.80 -12.90 0.99
CA LEU A 57 -6.22 -11.88 1.84
C LEU A 57 -5.03 -12.42 2.64
N LYS A 58 -5.13 -13.65 3.14
CA LYS A 58 -4.01 -14.36 3.79
C LYS A 58 -2.80 -14.45 2.87
N LYS A 59 -3.01 -14.81 1.58
CA LYS A 59 -1.93 -14.87 0.59
C LYS A 59 -1.26 -13.51 0.42
N LYS A 60 -2.04 -12.44 0.22
CA LYS A 60 -1.52 -11.08 0.09
C LYS A 60 -0.74 -10.62 1.33
N ALA A 61 -1.25 -10.91 2.53
CA ALA A 61 -0.55 -10.61 3.78
C ALA A 61 0.81 -11.33 3.88
N GLN A 62 0.88 -12.58 3.46
CA GLN A 62 2.14 -13.36 3.43
C GLN A 62 3.11 -12.78 2.40
N GLU A 63 2.64 -12.41 1.21
CA GLU A 63 3.46 -11.76 0.17
C GLU A 63 4.03 -10.42 0.64
N GLN A 64 3.23 -9.59 1.31
CA GLN A 64 3.66 -8.31 1.88
C GLN A 64 4.75 -8.51 2.95
N LYS A 65 4.60 -9.52 3.83
CA LYS A 65 5.64 -9.88 4.81
C LYS A 65 6.95 -10.29 4.15
N VAL A 66 6.89 -11.15 3.14
CA VAL A 66 8.08 -11.58 2.38
C VAL A 66 8.76 -10.37 1.72
N MET A 67 7.97 -9.46 1.15
CA MET A 67 8.50 -8.23 0.54
C MET A 67 9.23 -7.34 1.56
N ILE A 68 8.68 -7.14 2.76
CA ILE A 68 9.33 -6.35 3.82
C ILE A 68 10.62 -7.03 4.31
N GLN A 69 10.60 -8.36 4.46
CA GLN A 69 11.79 -9.14 4.82
C GLN A 69 12.89 -9.01 3.77
N GLU A 70 12.53 -9.06 2.49
CA GLU A 70 13.48 -8.91 1.39
C GLU A 70 14.02 -7.48 1.28
N LEU A 71 13.16 -6.47 1.50
CA LEU A 71 13.57 -5.08 1.61
C LEU A 71 14.61 -4.91 2.74
N PHE A 72 14.38 -5.51 3.91
CA PHE A 72 15.36 -5.48 4.99
C PHE A 72 16.68 -6.16 4.61
N ARG A 73 16.60 -7.37 4.07
CA ARG A 73 17.77 -8.18 3.71
C ARG A 73 18.64 -7.48 2.68
N SER A 74 18.04 -6.92 1.63
CA SER A 74 18.73 -6.18 0.57
C SER A 74 19.31 -4.84 1.05
N SER A 75 18.71 -4.23 2.08
CA SER A 75 19.15 -2.94 2.64
C SER A 75 20.31 -3.02 3.63
N LYS A 76 20.69 -4.22 4.10
CA LYS A 76 21.73 -4.38 5.13
C LYS A 76 23.06 -3.71 4.78
N ALA A 77 23.55 -3.89 3.55
CA ALA A 77 24.81 -3.28 3.14
C ALA A 77 24.73 -1.74 3.14
N PHE A 78 23.59 -1.20 2.70
CA PHE A 78 23.33 0.23 2.74
C PHE A 78 23.30 0.74 4.19
N PHE A 79 22.57 0.10 5.10
CA PHE A 79 22.54 0.49 6.51
C PHE A 79 23.92 0.42 7.18
N SER A 80 24.72 -0.62 6.90
CA SER A 80 26.10 -0.71 7.38
C SER A 80 26.97 0.46 6.89
N SER A 81 26.74 0.94 5.67
CA SER A 81 27.49 2.07 5.11
C SER A 81 27.23 3.40 5.83
N LEU A 82 26.13 3.51 6.58
CA LEU A 82 25.76 4.70 7.34
C LEU A 82 26.50 4.80 8.68
N GLN A 83 27.29 3.79 9.08
CA GLN A 83 27.93 3.75 10.41
C GLN A 83 28.71 5.02 10.79
N PRO A 84 29.44 5.71 9.89
CA PRO A 84 30.13 6.95 10.24
C PRO A 84 29.22 8.09 10.72
N LEU A 85 27.90 8.01 10.48
CA LEU A 85 26.91 9.01 10.89
C LEU A 85 26.35 8.76 12.29
N PHE A 86 26.61 7.58 12.89
CA PHE A 86 25.99 7.15 14.13
C PHE A 86 27.06 6.70 15.14
N ALA A 87 26.88 7.12 16.40
CA ALA A 87 27.74 6.67 17.50
C ALA A 87 27.45 5.22 17.91
N GLU A 88 26.18 4.83 17.84
CA GLU A 88 25.73 3.46 18.08
C GLU A 88 25.84 2.61 16.81
N SER A 89 25.93 1.28 16.95
CA SER A 89 25.98 0.36 15.82
C SER A 89 24.73 0.50 14.95
N THR A 90 24.91 0.66 13.63
CA THR A 90 23.80 0.70 12.67
C THR A 90 22.99 -0.59 12.64
N GLY A 91 23.58 -1.72 13.04
CA GLY A 91 22.84 -2.97 13.20
C GLY A 91 21.80 -2.93 14.33
N THR A 92 22.02 -2.08 15.35
CA THR A 92 21.07 -1.87 16.44
C THR A 92 20.02 -0.84 16.06
N ILE A 93 20.42 0.25 15.40
CA ILE A 93 19.53 1.33 14.96
C ILE A 93 18.59 0.87 13.84
N PHE A 94 19.16 0.31 12.76
CA PHE A 94 18.44 -0.13 11.56
C PHE A 94 18.18 -1.64 11.61
N ASN A 95 17.54 -2.09 12.67
CA ASN A 95 17.11 -3.48 12.82
C ASN A 95 15.77 -3.75 12.10
N PHE A 96 15.36 -5.03 12.03
CA PHE A 96 14.14 -5.42 11.30
C PHE A 96 12.88 -4.74 11.84
N SER A 97 12.72 -4.67 13.17
CA SER A 97 11.56 -4.02 13.81
C SER A 97 11.50 -2.52 13.51
N ALA A 98 12.66 -1.85 13.46
CA ALA A 98 12.75 -0.44 13.07
C ALA A 98 12.31 -0.24 11.60
N LEU A 99 12.73 -1.12 10.68
CA LEU A 99 12.31 -1.06 9.29
C LEU A 99 10.83 -1.41 9.10
N GLU A 100 10.33 -2.43 9.79
CA GLU A 100 8.92 -2.81 9.76
C GLU A 100 8.03 -1.66 10.26
N TRP A 101 8.39 -1.02 11.37
CA TRP A 101 7.69 0.16 11.87
C TRP A 101 7.72 1.32 10.86
N ALA A 102 8.89 1.62 10.29
CA ALA A 102 9.03 2.70 9.31
C ALA A 102 8.24 2.42 8.01
N TRP A 103 8.25 1.15 7.56
CA TRP A 103 7.47 0.72 6.41
C TRP A 103 5.96 0.80 6.69
N CYS A 104 5.48 0.25 7.83
CA CYS A 104 4.08 0.36 8.24
C CYS A 104 3.70 1.88 8.38
N THR A 105 4.62 2.76 8.83
CA THR A 105 4.40 4.23 8.85
C THR A 105 4.22 4.80 7.45
N VAL A 106 5.15 4.55 6.54
CA VAL A 106 5.13 5.09 5.16
C VAL A 106 3.89 4.58 4.42
N ASN A 107 3.59 3.30 4.53
CA ASN A 107 2.48 2.67 3.83
C ASN A 107 1.11 3.26 4.25
N THR A 108 0.95 3.52 5.55
CA THR A 108 -0.35 3.92 6.12
C THR A 108 -0.60 5.43 6.06
N ARG A 109 0.45 6.26 5.96
CA ARG A 109 0.36 7.71 6.18
C ARG A 109 0.87 8.58 5.04
N THR A 110 1.49 8.01 4.01
CA THR A 110 1.97 8.85 2.90
C THR A 110 0.84 9.39 2.06
N ILE A 111 1.03 10.62 1.62
CA ILE A 111 0.27 11.25 0.55
C ILE A 111 1.01 11.06 -0.78
N TYR A 112 0.24 10.99 -1.85
CA TYR A 112 0.81 11.03 -3.19
C TYR A 112 1.32 12.44 -3.49
N MET A 113 2.63 12.56 -3.69
CA MET A 113 3.29 13.78 -4.15
C MET A 113 4.41 13.42 -5.11
N LYS A 114 4.24 13.75 -6.39
CA LYS A 114 5.24 13.42 -7.40
C LYS A 114 6.43 14.38 -7.31
N HIS A 115 7.62 13.83 -7.12
CA HIS A 115 8.87 14.57 -7.13
C HIS A 115 9.63 14.37 -8.45
N PRO A 116 10.41 15.36 -8.91
CA PRO A 116 11.36 15.14 -9.99
C PRO A 116 12.36 14.05 -9.61
N HIS A 117 12.69 13.17 -10.57
CA HIS A 117 13.67 12.11 -10.36
C HIS A 117 15.02 12.69 -9.92
N ARG A 118 15.65 12.06 -8.92
CA ARG A 118 16.96 12.42 -8.39
C ARG A 118 17.95 11.29 -8.66
N GLU A 119 19.14 11.60 -9.14
CA GLU A 119 20.19 10.61 -9.45
C GLU A 119 20.61 9.72 -8.27
N CYS A 120 20.36 10.15 -7.04
CA CYS A 120 20.66 9.36 -5.84
C CYS A 120 19.62 8.27 -5.55
N PHE A 121 18.49 8.29 -6.25
CA PHE A 121 17.45 7.27 -6.14
C PHE A 121 17.49 6.30 -7.31
N SER A 122 16.92 5.11 -7.08
CA SER A 122 16.59 4.16 -8.14
C SER A 122 15.58 4.75 -9.12
N LEU A 123 15.33 4.06 -10.21
CA LEU A 123 14.32 4.44 -11.21
C LEU A 123 12.86 4.30 -10.72
N GLU A 124 12.64 3.77 -9.51
CA GLU A 124 11.32 3.72 -8.90
C GLU A 124 10.73 5.14 -8.73
N PRO A 125 9.40 5.32 -8.90
CA PRO A 125 8.77 6.63 -8.74
C PRO A 125 8.94 7.21 -7.33
N ASP A 126 9.45 8.45 -7.26
CA ASP A 126 9.48 9.23 -6.02
C ASP A 126 8.14 9.96 -5.86
N VAL A 127 7.20 9.27 -5.21
CA VAL A 127 5.80 9.70 -5.06
C VAL A 127 5.32 9.80 -3.61
N TYR A 128 6.22 9.58 -2.66
CA TYR A 128 5.91 9.46 -1.24
C TYR A 128 6.24 10.74 -0.49
N ALA A 129 5.26 11.30 0.22
CA ALA A 129 5.52 12.35 1.20
C ALA A 129 4.75 12.08 2.49
N LEU A 130 5.38 12.36 3.63
CA LEU A 130 4.70 12.44 4.92
C LEU A 130 4.37 13.91 5.17
N ALA A 131 3.09 14.19 5.43
CA ALA A 131 2.59 15.53 5.69
C ALA A 131 2.07 15.59 7.13
N PRO A 132 2.89 16.07 8.10
CA PRO A 132 2.46 16.25 9.47
C PRO A 132 1.14 17.03 9.56
N TYR A 133 0.31 16.69 10.54
CA TYR A 133 -1.08 17.14 10.72
C TYR A 133 -2.08 16.58 9.73
N LEU A 134 -1.76 16.57 8.43
CA LEU A 134 -2.67 16.06 7.41
C LEU A 134 -2.91 14.57 7.59
N ASP A 135 -1.85 13.82 7.86
CA ASP A 135 -1.90 12.37 8.07
C ASP A 135 -2.53 11.94 9.42
N LEU A 136 -3.06 12.89 10.20
CA LEU A 136 -3.89 12.62 11.38
C LEU A 136 -5.37 12.48 11.04
N LEU A 137 -5.79 12.91 9.85
CA LEU A 137 -7.18 12.84 9.42
C LEU A 137 -7.56 11.40 9.06
N ASN A 138 -8.59 10.87 9.72
CA ASN A 138 -9.05 9.51 9.49
C ASN A 138 -9.87 9.36 8.20
N HIS A 139 -10.02 8.11 7.75
CA HIS A 139 -10.76 7.76 6.55
C HIS A 139 -12.28 7.69 6.79
N SER A 140 -13.05 8.18 5.82
CA SER A 140 -14.43 7.77 5.60
C SER A 140 -14.70 7.56 4.11
N PRO A 141 -15.35 6.45 3.71
CA PRO A 141 -15.70 6.22 2.31
C PRO A 141 -16.85 7.12 1.83
N ASN A 142 -17.56 7.77 2.76
CA ASN A 142 -18.69 8.65 2.47
C ASN A 142 -18.27 10.11 2.27
N VAL A 143 -16.99 10.43 2.49
CA VAL A 143 -16.47 11.78 2.30
C VAL A 143 -15.83 11.90 0.94
N GLN A 144 -16.01 13.05 0.30
CA GLN A 144 -15.30 13.40 -0.92
C GLN A 144 -14.37 14.58 -0.66
N VAL A 145 -13.11 14.40 -1.01
CA VAL A 145 -12.09 15.45 -0.93
C VAL A 145 -11.38 15.59 -2.26
N LYS A 146 -10.94 16.81 -2.56
CA LYS A 146 -9.88 17.07 -3.52
C LYS A 146 -8.60 17.26 -2.71
N ALA A 147 -7.53 16.60 -3.10
CA ALA A 147 -6.24 16.73 -2.44
C ALA A 147 -5.14 16.90 -3.49
N GLY A 148 -4.12 17.70 -3.20
CA GLY A 148 -2.97 17.84 -4.10
C GLY A 148 -1.99 18.90 -3.63
N PHE A 149 -0.79 18.84 -4.21
CA PHE A 149 0.21 19.87 -4.02
C PHE A 149 -0.11 21.10 -4.88
N ASN A 150 -0.21 22.26 -4.25
CA ASN A 150 -0.42 23.53 -4.92
C ASN A 150 0.93 24.24 -5.11
N GLU A 151 1.37 24.34 -6.36
CA GLU A 151 2.65 24.96 -6.72
C GLU A 151 2.71 26.47 -6.39
N GLN A 152 1.57 27.16 -6.37
CA GLN A 152 1.52 28.61 -6.08
C GLN A 152 1.70 28.89 -4.58
N THR A 153 0.98 28.14 -3.74
CA THR A 153 1.06 28.28 -2.27
C THR A 153 2.19 27.43 -1.66
N ARG A 154 2.82 26.58 -2.47
CA ARG A 154 3.88 25.62 -2.08
C ARG A 154 3.46 24.72 -0.92
N SER A 155 2.18 24.34 -0.90
CA SER A 155 1.56 23.59 0.19
C SER A 155 0.76 22.42 -0.35
N TYR A 156 0.69 21.33 0.42
CA TYR A 156 -0.27 20.27 0.13
C TYR A 156 -1.62 20.65 0.74
N GLU A 157 -2.66 20.64 -0.08
CA GLU A 157 -3.96 21.19 0.27
C GLU A 157 -5.04 20.12 0.13
N ILE A 158 -5.95 20.07 1.10
CA ILE A 158 -7.15 19.24 1.07
C ILE A 158 -8.36 20.15 1.11
N TRP A 159 -9.25 19.99 0.14
CA TRP A 159 -10.53 20.66 0.08
C TRP A 159 -11.63 19.63 0.19
N THR A 160 -12.57 19.88 1.10
CA THR A 160 -13.78 19.05 1.24
C THR A 160 -15.00 19.91 0.94
N ASN A 161 -15.95 19.33 0.20
CA ASN A 161 -17.29 19.91 0.04
C ASN A 161 -18.25 19.41 1.13
N SER A 162 -17.78 18.53 2.02
CA SER A 162 -18.57 17.96 3.11
C SER A 162 -18.73 18.99 4.22
N GLN A 163 -19.93 19.09 4.81
CA GLN A 163 -20.15 19.96 5.95
C GLN A 163 -19.43 19.41 7.20
N CYS A 164 -18.48 20.18 7.74
CA CYS A 164 -17.84 19.87 9.02
C CYS A 164 -18.58 20.60 10.14
N LYS A 165 -19.34 19.88 10.97
CA LYS A 165 -20.02 20.48 12.13
C LYS A 165 -19.03 20.70 13.26
N LYS A 166 -19.25 21.75 14.05
CA LYS A 166 -18.47 22.02 15.26
C LYS A 166 -18.48 20.78 16.17
N TYR A 167 -17.30 20.44 16.71
CA TYR A 167 -17.08 19.29 17.60
C TYR A 167 -17.26 17.90 16.95
N GLN A 168 -17.38 17.82 15.64
CA GLN A 168 -17.30 16.55 14.92
C GLN A 168 -15.90 16.33 14.36
N GLU A 169 -15.51 15.07 14.27
CA GLU A 169 -14.26 14.67 13.62
C GLU A 169 -14.26 15.10 12.15
N VAL A 170 -13.11 15.60 11.71
CA VAL A 170 -12.88 15.90 10.30
C VAL A 170 -12.27 14.67 9.65
N LEU A 171 -12.98 14.12 8.68
CA LEU A 171 -12.60 12.90 7.96
C LEU A 171 -12.23 13.23 6.52
N ILE A 172 -11.38 12.41 5.91
CA ILE A 172 -11.02 12.48 4.49
C ILE A 172 -11.24 11.13 3.82
N CYS A 173 -11.13 11.09 2.49
CA CYS A 173 -11.12 9.83 1.75
C CYS A 173 -9.70 9.52 1.29
N TYR A 174 -9.16 8.37 1.70
CA TYR A 174 -7.84 7.90 1.27
C TYR A 174 -7.87 7.36 -0.17
N GLY A 175 -9.06 7.01 -0.65
CA GLY A 175 -9.33 6.46 -1.98
C GLY A 175 -10.54 5.53 -1.94
N PRO A 176 -11.07 5.13 -3.10
CA PRO A 176 -12.17 4.18 -3.20
C PRO A 176 -11.67 2.76 -2.93
N HIS A 177 -11.33 2.46 -1.67
CA HIS A 177 -10.70 1.22 -1.24
C HIS A 177 -11.72 0.25 -0.66
N ASP A 178 -11.67 -1.01 -1.09
CA ASP A 178 -12.41 -2.09 -0.44
C ASP A 178 -11.81 -2.43 0.95
N ASN A 179 -12.58 -3.15 1.77
CA ASN A 179 -12.15 -3.49 3.14
C ASN A 179 -10.94 -4.44 3.20
N GLN A 180 -10.65 -5.23 2.16
CA GLN A 180 -9.43 -6.03 2.12
C GLN A 180 -8.20 -5.14 1.92
N ARG A 181 -8.30 -4.13 1.04
CA ARG A 181 -7.25 -3.13 0.83
C ARG A 181 -7.09 -2.22 2.04
N LEU A 182 -8.18 -1.74 2.63
CA LEU A 182 -8.10 -0.94 3.86
C LEU A 182 -7.39 -1.72 4.98
N LEU A 183 -7.71 -3.00 5.15
CA LEU A 183 -7.04 -3.81 6.17
C LEU A 183 -5.57 -4.02 5.83
N LEU A 184 -5.27 -4.40 4.59
CA LEU A 184 -3.90 -4.71 4.15
C LEU A 184 -2.96 -3.50 4.23
N GLU A 185 -3.44 -2.32 3.79
CA GLU A 185 -2.59 -1.14 3.63
C GLU A 185 -2.67 -0.17 4.81
N TYR A 186 -3.80 -0.14 5.53
CA TYR A 186 -4.07 0.83 6.61
C TYR A 186 -4.37 0.19 7.96
N GLY A 187 -4.58 -1.13 8.03
CA GLY A 187 -4.80 -1.84 9.29
C GLY A 187 -6.20 -1.71 9.88
N PHE A 188 -7.21 -1.30 9.11
CA PHE A 188 -8.59 -1.21 9.57
C PHE A 188 -9.60 -1.60 8.48
N VAL A 189 -10.87 -1.77 8.86
CA VAL A 189 -11.99 -1.94 7.92
C VAL A 189 -13.01 -0.84 8.14
N ALA A 190 -13.67 -0.38 7.07
CA ALA A 190 -14.73 0.60 7.17
C ALA A 190 -16.10 -0.09 7.24
N MET A 191 -16.94 0.37 8.18
CA MET A 191 -18.34 -0.04 8.27
C MET A 191 -19.13 0.50 7.08
N ASP A 192 -20.09 -0.29 6.59
CA ASP A 192 -20.96 0.07 5.46
C ASP A 192 -20.21 0.63 4.24
N ASN A 193 -19.03 0.09 3.96
CA ASN A 193 -18.16 0.59 2.91
C ASN A 193 -18.78 0.33 1.52
N PRO A 194 -19.17 1.38 0.76
CA PRO A 194 -19.75 1.25 -0.58
C PRO A 194 -18.76 0.71 -1.61
N HIS A 195 -17.46 0.68 -1.30
CA HIS A 195 -16.43 0.08 -2.14
C HIS A 195 -16.12 -1.38 -1.76
N SER A 196 -16.84 -1.96 -0.79
CA SER A 196 -16.65 -3.36 -0.41
C SER A 196 -16.80 -4.29 -1.61
N SER A 197 -15.91 -5.27 -1.71
CA SER A 197 -15.92 -6.23 -2.80
C SER A 197 -15.52 -7.63 -2.34
N VAL A 198 -16.00 -8.64 -3.07
CA VAL A 198 -15.63 -10.04 -2.90
C VAL A 198 -14.73 -10.45 -4.05
N TYR A 199 -13.55 -10.99 -3.72
CA TYR A 199 -12.58 -11.44 -4.70
C TYR A 199 -12.91 -12.84 -5.22
N VAL A 200 -12.80 -13.02 -6.53
CA VAL A 200 -12.92 -14.31 -7.22
C VAL A 200 -11.52 -14.72 -7.67
N SER A 201 -11.01 -15.86 -7.21
CA SER A 201 -9.72 -16.34 -7.70
C SER A 201 -9.83 -16.83 -9.15
N ALA A 202 -8.75 -16.73 -9.92
CA ALA A 202 -8.68 -17.32 -11.25
C ALA A 202 -9.01 -18.82 -11.22
N ASP A 203 -8.55 -19.55 -10.20
CA ASP A 203 -8.89 -20.97 -10.02
C ASP A 203 -10.39 -21.19 -9.84
N THR A 204 -11.05 -20.32 -9.05
CA THR A 204 -12.51 -20.37 -8.86
C THR A 204 -13.21 -20.10 -10.18
N LEU A 205 -12.81 -19.06 -10.92
CA LEU A 205 -13.36 -18.73 -12.22
C LEU A 205 -13.25 -19.92 -13.17
N LEU A 206 -12.03 -20.43 -13.36
CA LEU A 206 -11.72 -21.50 -14.31
C LEU A 206 -12.32 -22.85 -13.93
N LYS A 207 -12.72 -23.07 -12.67
CA LYS A 207 -13.44 -24.27 -12.25
C LYS A 207 -14.84 -24.37 -12.88
N TYR A 208 -15.49 -23.24 -13.14
CA TYR A 208 -16.87 -23.21 -13.66
C TYR A 208 -16.94 -23.14 -15.20
N PHE A 209 -15.81 -23.01 -15.89
CA PHE A 209 -15.78 -23.05 -17.36
C PHE A 209 -15.49 -24.46 -17.88
N SER A 210 -16.19 -24.83 -18.97
CA SER A 210 -16.17 -26.19 -19.52
C SER A 210 -14.74 -26.65 -19.84
N PRO A 211 -14.31 -27.81 -19.31
CA PRO A 211 -13.02 -28.40 -19.69
C PRO A 211 -13.01 -28.92 -21.13
N LEU A 212 -14.18 -29.02 -21.78
CA LEU A 212 -14.33 -29.50 -23.15
C LEU A 212 -14.10 -28.40 -24.20
N ASP A 213 -13.95 -27.14 -23.78
CA ASP A 213 -13.58 -26.06 -24.69
C ASP A 213 -12.15 -26.27 -25.22
N LYS A 214 -12.06 -26.64 -26.51
CA LYS A 214 -10.80 -26.89 -27.22
C LYS A 214 -9.88 -25.66 -27.25
N GLN A 215 -10.44 -24.46 -27.14
CA GLN A 215 -9.70 -23.20 -27.15
C GLN A 215 -9.42 -22.64 -25.75
N ARG A 216 -9.83 -23.33 -24.68
CA ARG A 216 -9.65 -22.88 -23.30
C ARG A 216 -8.21 -22.44 -23.01
N LYS A 217 -7.21 -23.17 -23.49
CA LYS A 217 -5.80 -22.83 -23.27
C LYS A 217 -5.42 -21.48 -23.91
N ALA A 218 -5.89 -21.23 -25.15
CA ALA A 218 -5.63 -19.98 -25.85
C ALA A 218 -6.31 -18.80 -25.14
N LYS A 219 -7.59 -18.95 -24.79
CA LYS A 219 -8.35 -17.96 -24.00
C LYS A 219 -7.67 -17.61 -22.67
N VAL A 220 -7.21 -18.63 -21.94
CA VAL A 220 -6.49 -18.43 -20.67
C VAL A 220 -5.14 -17.76 -20.90
N SER A 221 -4.43 -18.06 -22.00
CA SER A 221 -3.19 -17.35 -22.35
C SER A 221 -3.46 -15.88 -22.59
N ILE A 222 -4.43 -15.53 -23.44
CA ILE A 222 -4.82 -14.14 -23.71
C ILE A 222 -5.12 -13.39 -22.40
N LEU A 223 -5.89 -14.02 -21.50
CA LEU A 223 -6.20 -13.39 -20.22
C LEU A 223 -4.98 -13.20 -19.31
N LYS A 224 -4.00 -14.09 -19.36
CA LYS A 224 -2.74 -13.94 -18.61
C LYS A 224 -1.84 -12.87 -19.23
N ASP A 225 -1.68 -12.92 -20.54
CA ASP A 225 -0.78 -12.03 -21.31
C ASP A 225 -1.23 -10.56 -21.23
N HIS A 226 -2.50 -10.33 -20.87
CA HIS A 226 -3.10 -9.01 -20.66
C HIS A 226 -3.52 -8.72 -19.19
N ASP A 227 -3.03 -9.47 -18.20
CA ASP A 227 -3.26 -9.24 -16.76
C ASP A 227 -4.75 -9.22 -16.32
N PHE A 228 -5.60 -9.98 -17.01
CA PHE A 228 -7.04 -10.10 -16.74
C PHE A 228 -7.41 -11.22 -15.79
N LEU A 229 -6.46 -11.98 -15.24
CA LEU A 229 -6.73 -13.00 -14.21
C LEU A 229 -6.48 -12.52 -12.78
N GLU A 230 -6.22 -11.23 -12.60
CA GLU A 230 -5.96 -10.60 -11.31
C GLU A 230 -7.03 -9.55 -10.94
N ASN A 231 -7.28 -9.40 -9.64
CA ASN A 231 -8.24 -8.44 -9.08
C ASN A 231 -9.66 -8.58 -9.67
N LEU A 232 -10.10 -9.83 -9.83
CA LEU A 232 -11.47 -10.16 -10.23
C LEU A 232 -12.37 -10.05 -9.02
N THR A 233 -13.41 -9.20 -9.09
CA THR A 233 -14.22 -8.87 -7.94
C THR A 233 -15.70 -8.72 -8.29
N PHE A 234 -16.56 -8.95 -7.30
CA PHE A 234 -17.95 -8.51 -7.28
C PHE A 234 -18.09 -7.39 -6.25
N GLY A 235 -18.60 -6.24 -6.67
CA GLY A 235 -19.05 -5.16 -5.79
C GLY A 235 -20.58 -5.09 -5.75
N TRP A 236 -21.10 -4.03 -5.15
CA TRP A 236 -22.56 -3.78 -5.08
C TRP A 236 -23.21 -3.63 -6.45
N GLU A 237 -22.50 -3.04 -7.41
CA GLU A 237 -22.97 -2.83 -8.80
C GLU A 237 -22.74 -4.06 -9.71
N GLY A 238 -22.29 -5.20 -9.15
CA GLY A 238 -22.01 -6.42 -9.90
C GLY A 238 -20.52 -6.66 -10.20
N PRO A 239 -20.18 -7.38 -11.28
CA PRO A 239 -18.80 -7.78 -11.57
C PRO A 239 -17.94 -6.60 -11.98
N SER A 240 -16.69 -6.58 -11.53
CA SER A 240 -15.71 -5.61 -12.01
C SER A 240 -15.50 -5.73 -13.51
N TRP A 241 -15.05 -4.64 -14.14
CA TRP A 241 -14.75 -4.64 -15.58
C TRP A 241 -13.77 -5.76 -15.96
N ARG A 242 -12.75 -6.01 -15.12
CA ARG A 242 -11.80 -7.12 -15.32
C ARG A 242 -12.49 -8.48 -15.29
N LEU A 243 -13.33 -8.73 -14.29
CA LEU A 243 -14.09 -9.98 -14.20
C LEU A 243 -15.02 -10.15 -15.40
N LEU A 244 -15.74 -9.10 -15.79
CA LEU A 244 -16.63 -9.13 -16.95
C LEU A 244 -15.85 -9.42 -18.25
N THR A 245 -14.70 -8.81 -18.44
CA THR A 245 -13.82 -9.08 -19.60
C THR A 245 -13.33 -10.53 -19.59
N ALA A 246 -12.89 -11.05 -18.45
CA ALA A 246 -12.48 -12.44 -18.33
C ALA A 246 -13.62 -13.41 -18.66
N LEU A 247 -14.83 -13.15 -18.15
CA LEU A 247 -16.03 -13.93 -18.46
C LEU A 247 -16.36 -13.90 -19.96
N LYS A 248 -16.28 -12.72 -20.60
CA LYS A 248 -16.52 -12.57 -22.04
C LYS A 248 -15.55 -13.41 -22.87
N VAL A 249 -14.24 -13.26 -22.64
CA VAL A 249 -13.21 -14.01 -23.38
C VAL A 249 -13.38 -15.52 -23.18
N LEU A 250 -13.66 -15.96 -21.96
CA LEU A 250 -13.90 -17.38 -21.69
C LEU A 250 -15.17 -17.91 -22.39
N SER A 251 -16.14 -17.05 -22.66
CA SER A 251 -17.42 -17.39 -23.29
C SER A 251 -17.45 -17.28 -24.82
N LEU A 252 -16.41 -16.73 -25.46
CA LEU A 252 -16.34 -16.57 -26.92
C LEU A 252 -16.50 -17.91 -27.65
N ALA A 253 -17.20 -17.92 -28.78
CA ALA A 253 -17.23 -19.07 -29.66
C ALA A 253 -15.88 -19.26 -30.38
N ALA A 254 -15.70 -20.42 -31.02
CA ALA A 254 -14.40 -20.79 -31.59
C ALA A 254 -13.96 -19.87 -32.74
N ASP A 255 -14.92 -19.23 -33.40
CA ASP A 255 -14.79 -18.32 -34.53
C ASP A 255 -14.67 -16.84 -34.11
N GLU A 256 -14.83 -16.53 -32.82
CA GLU A 256 -14.82 -15.16 -32.28
C GLU A 256 -13.55 -14.82 -31.49
N LEU A 257 -12.62 -15.78 -31.35
CA LEU A 257 -11.41 -15.65 -30.54
C LEU A 257 -10.28 -14.89 -31.24
#